data_AF-A0A349WFX3-F1
#
_entry.id   AF-A0A349WFX3-F1
#
_cell.length_a   1.000
_cell.length_b   1.000
_cell.length_c   1.000
_cell.angle_alpha   90.00
_cell.angle_beta   90.00
_cell.angle_gamma   90.00
#
_symmetry.space_group_name_H-M   'P 1'
#
loop_
_entity.id
_entity.type
_entity.pdbx_description
1 polymer ?
#
loop_
_entity_poly.entity_id
_entity_poly.type
_entity_poly.pdbx_seq_one_letter_code
_entity_poly.pdbx_strand_id
1 'polypeptide(L)'
;MKITSFSIFLFFSICKIGFGQRGLTKIPDTSIEAQLESFVLPEGAKINLFASEPVVRNPIHMNWDSQGRLWVVGSPLYPHIKPGQEESDQLVILEDTSGDGVADKHTVFANDLHIPTGVLPGDEGVYVANSNDVLFLKDTNGDGKADHREVILSGFGTEDTHHIVHTFRWGPEGMMWLNQSIYIHTHLDTPYGIRRLLGGGMWHYRPETRRSEVFMKGLVNPWGHAFD
;
A
#
# COMPACT_ATOMS: atom_id res chain seq x y z
N MET A 1 -24.00 -65.59 33.94
CA MET A 1 -23.43 -64.94 32.74
C MET A 1 -23.90 -63.48 32.76
N LYS A 2 -23.03 -62.54 33.15
CA LYS A 2 -23.38 -61.12 33.31
C LYS A 2 -23.27 -60.42 31.95
N ILE A 3 -24.35 -59.81 31.49
CA ILE A 3 -24.37 -58.98 30.28
C ILE A 3 -24.08 -57.54 30.73
N THR A 4 -22.87 -57.05 30.46
CA THR A 4 -22.50 -55.65 30.62
C THR A 4 -22.97 -54.88 29.38
N SER A 5 -23.93 -53.98 29.56
CA SER A 5 -24.39 -53.04 28.54
C SER A 5 -23.36 -51.92 28.37
N PHE A 6 -22.94 -51.66 27.13
CA PHE A 6 -22.09 -50.53 26.76
C PHE A 6 -22.95 -49.47 26.09
N SER A 7 -23.10 -48.30 26.71
CA SER A 7 -23.78 -47.14 26.11
C SER A 7 -22.76 -46.27 25.37
N ILE A 8 -22.94 -46.11 24.06
CA ILE A 8 -22.20 -45.16 23.24
C ILE A 8 -22.89 -43.79 23.34
N PHE A 9 -22.22 -42.80 23.92
CA PHE A 9 -22.67 -41.41 23.88
C PHE A 9 -22.16 -40.76 22.58
N LEU A 10 -23.06 -40.47 21.64
CA LEU A 10 -22.77 -39.65 20.47
C LEU A 10 -22.81 -38.17 20.89
N PHE A 11 -21.66 -37.52 20.96
CA PHE A 11 -21.59 -36.05 21.08
C PHE A 11 -21.87 -35.43 19.71
N PHE A 12 -23.08 -34.92 19.51
CA PHE A 12 -23.37 -34.01 18.39
C PHE A 12 -22.73 -32.65 18.66
N SER A 13 -21.56 -32.41 18.08
CA SER A 13 -21.01 -31.06 17.99
C SER A 13 -21.92 -30.24 17.08
N ILE A 14 -22.62 -29.26 17.64
CA ILE A 14 -23.39 -28.28 16.86
C ILE A 14 -22.36 -27.42 16.13
N CYS A 15 -22.07 -27.80 14.88
CA CYS A 15 -21.29 -26.97 13.98
C CYS A 15 -22.05 -25.65 13.83
N LYS A 16 -21.57 -24.58 14.45
CA LYS A 16 -22.11 -23.24 14.21
C LYS A 16 -21.91 -22.98 12.72
N ILE A 17 -23.03 -22.89 12.00
CA ILE A 17 -23.06 -22.42 10.62
C ILE A 17 -22.37 -21.05 10.64
N GLY A 18 -21.17 -20.97 10.07
CA GLY A 18 -20.51 -19.70 9.86
C GLY A 18 -21.38 -18.89 8.92
N PHE A 19 -21.97 -17.80 9.42
CA PHE A 19 -22.56 -16.80 8.56
C PHE A 19 -21.42 -16.14 7.79
N GLY A 20 -21.10 -16.67 6.61
CA GLY A 20 -20.46 -15.85 5.60
C GLY A 20 -21.35 -14.63 5.33
N GLN A 21 -20.74 -13.47 5.11
CA GLN A 21 -21.43 -12.21 4.83
C GLN A 21 -22.15 -12.29 3.46
N ARG A 22 -23.28 -12.99 3.42
CA ARG A 22 -24.12 -13.20 2.24
C ARG A 22 -25.51 -12.64 2.57
N GLY A 23 -25.69 -11.33 2.44
CA GLY A 23 -27.02 -10.72 2.64
C GLY A 23 -27.08 -9.25 3.03
N LEU A 24 -26.14 -8.39 2.61
CA LEU A 24 -26.33 -6.95 2.78
C LEU A 24 -27.44 -6.48 1.82
N THR A 25 -28.69 -6.45 2.31
CA THR A 25 -29.83 -5.83 1.61
C THR A 25 -29.93 -4.34 1.86
N LYS A 26 -29.28 -3.86 2.92
CA LYS A 26 -29.10 -2.44 3.22
C LYS A 26 -27.72 -2.01 2.77
N ILE A 27 -27.67 -1.27 1.68
CA ILE A 27 -26.45 -0.57 1.24
C ILE A 27 -26.27 0.58 2.24
N PRO A 28 -25.11 0.67 2.93
CA PRO A 28 -24.85 1.78 3.83
C PRO A 28 -24.85 3.10 3.05
N ASP A 29 -25.33 4.17 3.68
CA ASP A 29 -25.19 5.51 3.11
C ASP A 29 -23.70 5.86 3.02
N THR A 30 -23.28 6.29 1.84
CA THR A 30 -21.90 6.63 1.51
C THR A 30 -21.64 8.13 1.55
N SER A 31 -22.62 8.94 1.98
CA SER A 31 -22.43 10.38 2.25
C SER A 31 -21.32 10.61 3.29
N ILE A 32 -20.62 11.73 3.16
CA ILE A 32 -19.53 12.10 4.07
C ILE A 32 -20.05 12.20 5.50
N GLU A 33 -21.23 12.78 5.68
CA GLU A 33 -21.90 12.94 6.97
C GLU A 33 -22.18 11.59 7.62
N ALA A 34 -22.78 10.64 6.89
CA ALA A 34 -23.07 9.31 7.42
C ALA A 34 -21.78 8.53 7.77
N GLN A 35 -20.72 8.68 6.97
CA GLN A 35 -19.43 8.08 7.28
C GLN A 35 -18.81 8.69 8.54
N LEU A 36 -18.81 10.01 8.67
CA LEU A 36 -18.29 10.73 9.84
C LEU A 36 -19.02 10.32 11.13
N GLU A 37 -20.34 10.20 11.08
CA GLU A 37 -21.17 9.74 12.21
C GLU A 37 -20.91 8.27 12.58
N SER A 38 -20.40 7.45 11.64
CA SER A 38 -20.15 6.03 11.86
C SER A 38 -18.84 5.73 12.60
N PHE A 39 -17.91 6.68 12.68
CA PHE A 39 -16.62 6.46 13.35
C PHE A 39 -16.78 6.38 14.86
N VAL A 40 -16.18 5.33 15.44
CA VAL A 40 -16.04 5.19 16.90
C VAL A 40 -14.63 5.63 17.27
N LEU A 41 -14.52 6.79 17.92
CA LEU A 41 -13.24 7.41 18.27
C LEU A 41 -12.90 7.21 19.76
N PRO A 42 -11.61 7.04 20.12
CA PRO A 42 -11.16 7.14 21.51
C PRO A 42 -11.48 8.52 22.11
N GLU A 43 -11.54 8.58 23.44
CA GLU A 43 -11.74 9.85 24.15
C GLU A 43 -10.65 10.88 23.77
N GLY A 44 -11.07 12.10 23.45
CA GLY A 44 -10.18 13.19 23.04
C GLY A 44 -9.75 13.17 21.55
N ALA A 45 -9.99 12.08 20.83
CA ALA A 45 -9.71 12.02 19.39
C ALA A 45 -10.79 12.75 18.57
N LYS A 46 -10.36 13.34 17.45
CA LYS A 46 -11.22 13.96 16.46
C LYS A 46 -10.89 13.39 15.08
N ILE A 47 -11.88 13.38 14.20
CA ILE A 47 -11.73 13.01 12.80
C ILE A 47 -12.39 14.07 11.93
N ASN A 48 -11.83 14.32 10.76
CA ASN A 48 -12.38 15.19 9.73
C ASN A 48 -12.02 14.64 8.34
N LEU A 49 -12.70 15.11 7.31
CA LEU A 49 -12.35 14.82 5.94
C LEU A 49 -11.15 15.69 5.52
N PHE A 50 -10.04 15.05 5.14
CA PHE A 50 -8.85 15.76 4.65
C PHE A 50 -8.90 16.01 3.13
N ALA A 51 -9.28 15.00 2.35
CA ALA A 51 -9.44 15.05 0.90
C ALA A 51 -10.40 13.95 0.42
N SER A 52 -11.04 14.15 -0.73
CA SER A 52 -11.98 13.21 -1.35
C SER A 52 -11.87 13.21 -2.88
N GLU A 53 -12.68 12.37 -3.54
CA GLU A 53 -12.88 12.42 -4.98
C GLU A 53 -13.34 13.82 -5.44
N PRO A 54 -12.96 14.26 -6.66
CA PRO A 54 -12.15 13.53 -7.64
C PRO A 54 -10.64 13.62 -7.42
N VAL A 55 -10.18 14.34 -6.39
CA VAL A 55 -8.75 14.63 -6.15
C VAL A 55 -7.97 13.38 -5.77
N VAL A 56 -8.52 12.55 -4.89
CA VAL A 56 -7.95 11.26 -4.49
C VAL A 56 -8.92 10.17 -4.92
N ARG A 57 -8.42 9.15 -5.62
CA ARG A 57 -9.23 8.03 -6.12
C ARG A 57 -8.51 6.71 -5.82
N ASN A 58 -9.21 5.79 -5.17
CA ASN A 58 -8.68 4.48 -4.78
C ASN A 58 -7.29 4.59 -4.09
N PRO A 59 -7.15 5.38 -3.01
CA PRO A 59 -5.87 5.55 -2.33
C PRO A 59 -5.35 4.20 -1.82
N ILE A 60 -4.07 3.91 -2.10
CA ILE A 60 -3.42 2.65 -1.68
C ILE A 60 -2.35 2.90 -0.62
N HIS A 61 -1.54 3.94 -0.79
CA HIS A 61 -0.46 4.26 0.14
C HIS A 61 -0.24 5.77 0.21
N MET A 62 0.23 6.24 1.37
CA MET A 62 0.51 7.65 1.60
C MET A 62 1.70 7.86 2.54
N ASN A 63 2.42 8.96 2.37
CA ASN A 63 3.46 9.43 3.29
C ASN A 63 3.53 10.95 3.32
N TRP A 64 3.92 11.50 4.46
CA TRP A 64 4.21 12.93 4.61
C TRP A 64 5.65 13.22 4.21
N ASP A 65 5.89 14.36 3.58
CA ASP A 65 7.24 14.86 3.39
C ASP A 65 7.66 15.82 4.51
N SER A 66 8.93 16.27 4.47
CA SER A 66 9.50 17.19 5.45
C SER A 66 8.90 18.60 5.41
N GLN A 67 8.10 18.93 4.39
CA GLN A 67 7.38 20.20 4.26
C GLN A 67 5.95 20.09 4.80
N GLY A 68 5.54 18.92 5.30
CA GLY A 68 4.19 18.69 5.80
C GLY A 68 3.15 18.48 4.70
N ARG A 69 3.57 18.11 3.49
CA ARG A 69 2.65 17.78 2.38
C ARG A 69 2.37 16.28 2.37
N LEU A 70 1.13 15.88 2.09
CA LEU A 70 0.73 14.48 2.02
C LEU A 70 0.82 13.98 0.58
N TRP A 71 1.66 12.97 0.36
CA TRP A 71 1.83 12.30 -0.93
C TRP A 71 0.99 11.03 -0.95
N VAL A 72 0.10 10.89 -1.92
CA VAL A 72 -0.87 9.78 -2.02
C VAL A 72 -0.78 9.15 -3.41
N VAL A 73 -0.56 7.83 -3.45
CA VAL A 73 -0.78 7.05 -4.67
C VAL A 73 -2.17 6.45 -4.66
N GLY A 74 -2.85 6.54 -5.80
CA GLY A 74 -4.14 5.91 -6.04
C GLY A 74 -4.11 5.00 -7.26
N SER A 75 -4.81 3.88 -7.20
CA SER A 75 -4.86 2.91 -8.31
C SER A 75 -6.29 2.57 -8.78
N PRO A 76 -6.90 3.44 -9.60
CA PRO A 76 -8.10 3.08 -10.38
C PRO A 76 -7.90 1.92 -11.36
N LEU A 77 -6.67 1.64 -11.82
CA LEU A 77 -6.38 0.53 -12.74
C LEU A 77 -6.35 -0.84 -12.05
N TYR A 78 -6.21 -0.89 -10.71
CA TYR A 78 -6.25 -2.14 -9.96
C TYR A 78 -7.58 -2.90 -10.19
N PRO A 79 -7.57 -4.25 -10.32
CA PRO A 79 -6.42 -5.15 -10.19
C PRO A 79 -5.65 -5.41 -11.49
N HIS A 80 -6.20 -5.04 -12.65
CA HIS A 80 -5.60 -5.30 -13.95
C HIS A 80 -5.90 -4.18 -14.94
N ILE A 81 -4.86 -3.76 -15.65
CA ILE A 81 -5.02 -2.93 -16.84
C ILE A 81 -5.73 -3.75 -17.94
N LYS A 82 -6.68 -3.12 -18.65
CA LYS A 82 -7.33 -3.78 -19.79
C LYS A 82 -6.44 -3.71 -21.03
N PRO A 83 -6.50 -4.70 -21.94
CA PRO A 83 -5.79 -4.60 -23.21
C PRO A 83 -6.12 -3.30 -23.95
N GLY A 84 -5.08 -2.54 -24.31
CA GLY A 84 -5.22 -1.23 -25.00
C GLY A 84 -5.56 -0.05 -24.10
N GLN A 85 -5.68 -0.24 -22.79
CA GLN A 85 -5.78 0.85 -21.82
C GLN A 85 -4.39 1.38 -21.49
N GLU A 86 -4.25 2.70 -21.40
CA GLU A 86 -3.00 3.35 -20.99
C GLU A 86 -2.84 3.35 -19.46
N GLU A 87 -1.59 3.45 -19.02
CA GLU A 87 -1.24 3.70 -17.63
C GLU A 87 -1.68 5.11 -17.25
N SER A 88 -2.50 5.23 -16.21
CA SER A 88 -3.15 6.48 -15.84
C SER A 88 -3.33 6.63 -14.33
N ASP A 89 -2.72 5.74 -13.54
CA ASP A 89 -2.75 5.87 -12.08
C ASP A 89 -1.88 7.05 -11.67
N GLN A 90 -2.20 7.64 -10.52
CA GLN A 90 -1.70 8.96 -10.16
C GLN A 90 -1.02 8.97 -8.79
N LEU A 91 -0.01 9.83 -8.70
CA LEU A 91 0.57 10.32 -7.46
C LEU A 91 0.17 11.78 -7.29
N VAL A 92 -0.56 12.06 -6.21
CA VAL A 92 -1.06 13.40 -5.87
C VAL A 92 -0.40 13.88 -4.59
N ILE A 93 0.01 15.15 -4.58
CA ILE A 93 0.48 15.88 -3.41
C ILE A 93 -0.69 16.74 -2.91
N LEU A 94 -0.99 16.64 -1.63
CA LEU A 94 -2.05 17.38 -0.95
C LEU A 94 -1.43 18.29 0.11
N GLU A 95 -1.90 19.52 0.16
CA GLU A 95 -1.41 20.56 1.06
C GLU A 95 -2.60 21.22 1.77
N ASP A 96 -2.49 21.37 3.09
CA ASP A 96 -3.33 22.26 3.89
C ASP A 96 -2.51 23.53 4.17
N THR A 97 -2.75 24.56 3.36
CA THR A 97 -2.08 25.86 3.47
C THR A 97 -2.74 26.76 4.51
N SER A 98 -3.94 26.40 4.96
CA SER A 98 -4.73 27.16 5.93
C SER A 98 -4.51 26.71 7.39
N GLY A 99 -4.04 25.47 7.59
CA GLY A 99 -3.85 24.83 8.89
C GLY A 99 -5.15 24.41 9.56
N ASP A 100 -6.26 24.28 8.83
CA ASP A 100 -7.56 23.90 9.36
C ASP A 100 -7.80 22.37 9.38
N GLY A 101 -6.82 21.61 8.91
CA GLY A 101 -6.87 20.16 8.81
C GLY A 101 -7.55 19.66 7.54
N VAL A 102 -7.78 20.50 6.54
CA VAL A 102 -8.37 20.13 5.24
C VAL A 102 -7.41 20.54 4.12
N ALA A 103 -7.16 19.64 3.16
CA ALA A 103 -6.33 20.00 2.01
C ALA A 103 -7.06 21.00 1.10
N ASP A 104 -6.52 22.20 0.94
CA ASP A 104 -7.04 23.23 0.02
C ASP A 104 -6.29 23.28 -1.32
N LYS A 105 -5.10 22.67 -1.40
CA LYS A 105 -4.30 22.59 -2.62
C LYS A 105 -3.93 21.15 -2.94
N HIS A 106 -4.01 20.82 -4.22
CA HIS A 106 -3.58 19.52 -4.74
C HIS A 106 -2.77 19.70 -6.02
N THR A 107 -1.78 18.82 -6.19
CA THR A 107 -0.92 18.77 -7.39
C THR A 107 -0.79 17.33 -7.83
N VAL A 108 -1.14 17.04 -9.09
CA VAL A 108 -0.84 15.74 -9.70
C VAL A 108 0.63 15.73 -10.10
N PHE A 109 1.45 15.05 -9.30
CA PHE A 109 2.91 15.03 -9.49
C PHE A 109 3.33 14.07 -10.59
N ALA A 110 2.65 12.91 -10.71
CA ALA A 110 2.80 11.95 -11.80
C ALA A 110 1.45 11.30 -12.13
N ASN A 111 1.23 10.96 -13.39
CA ASN A 111 -0.06 10.45 -13.89
C ASN A 111 0.03 9.34 -14.94
N ASP A 112 1.21 8.74 -15.06
CA ASP A 112 1.58 7.65 -15.96
C ASP A 112 2.07 6.43 -15.15
N LEU A 113 1.42 6.17 -14.02
CA LEU A 113 1.78 5.07 -13.13
C LEU A 113 0.99 3.79 -13.45
N HIS A 114 1.61 2.68 -13.11
CA HIS A 114 1.10 1.32 -13.28
C HIS A 114 0.89 0.65 -11.92
N ILE A 115 -0.36 0.65 -11.44
CA ILE A 115 -0.78 0.00 -10.20
C ILE A 115 0.18 0.35 -9.03
N PRO A 116 0.29 1.64 -8.65
CA PRO A 116 1.22 2.05 -7.63
C PRO A 116 0.73 1.64 -6.23
N THR A 117 1.64 1.06 -5.44
CA THR A 117 1.32 0.43 -4.13
C THR A 117 2.20 0.92 -2.98
N GLY A 118 3.11 1.84 -3.27
CA GLY A 118 3.97 2.48 -2.27
C GLY A 118 4.43 3.83 -2.77
N VAL A 119 4.59 4.76 -1.83
CA VAL A 119 5.09 6.12 -2.07
C VAL A 119 5.93 6.53 -0.89
N LEU A 120 7.10 7.11 -1.12
CA LEU A 120 8.00 7.54 -0.06
C LEU A 120 8.81 8.77 -0.52
N PRO A 121 8.44 9.98 -0.08
CA PRO A 121 9.21 11.19 -0.37
C PRO A 121 10.61 11.10 0.23
N GLY A 122 11.63 11.57 -0.51
CA GLY A 122 13.01 11.58 -0.08
C GLY A 122 13.97 11.91 -1.22
N ASP A 123 15.22 12.23 -0.88
CA ASP A 123 16.28 12.56 -1.86
C ASP A 123 15.88 13.65 -2.88
N GLU A 124 15.13 14.66 -2.40
CA GLU A 124 14.55 15.75 -3.21
C GLU A 124 13.57 15.29 -4.30
N GLY A 125 13.08 14.06 -4.20
CA GLY A 125 12.06 13.49 -5.08
C GLY A 125 11.15 12.55 -4.30
N VAL A 126 10.77 11.46 -4.93
CA VAL A 126 9.89 10.45 -4.35
C VAL A 126 10.17 9.08 -4.93
N TYR A 127 10.15 8.07 -4.09
CA TYR A 127 10.17 6.68 -4.49
C TYR A 127 8.77 6.14 -4.61
N VAL A 128 8.47 5.44 -5.71
CA VAL A 128 7.14 4.88 -5.99
C VAL A 128 7.27 3.40 -6.31
N ALA A 129 6.55 2.56 -5.58
CA ALA A 129 6.33 1.18 -5.99
C ALA A 129 5.36 1.20 -7.16
N ASN A 130 5.80 0.74 -8.32
CA ASN A 130 5.07 0.80 -9.58
C ASN A 130 5.01 -0.61 -10.18
N SER A 131 4.16 -1.46 -9.59
CA SER A 131 4.01 -2.88 -9.94
C SER A 131 5.32 -3.70 -9.84
N ASN A 132 6.01 -3.94 -10.96
CA ASN A 132 7.23 -4.74 -11.04
C ASN A 132 8.51 -3.96 -10.69
N ASP A 133 8.40 -2.64 -10.60
CA ASP A 133 9.53 -1.72 -10.47
C ASP A 133 9.38 -0.79 -9.27
N VAL A 134 10.50 -0.27 -8.79
CA VAL A 134 10.53 0.91 -7.93
C VAL A 134 11.10 2.07 -8.74
N LEU A 135 10.31 3.12 -8.88
CA LEU A 135 10.68 4.35 -9.57
C LEU A 135 11.24 5.36 -8.57
N PHE A 136 12.19 6.16 -9.01
CA PHE A 136 12.52 7.46 -8.42
C PHE A 136 12.02 8.55 -9.37
N LEU A 137 11.16 9.43 -8.87
CA LEU A 137 10.58 10.55 -9.61
C LEU A 137 11.04 11.85 -8.97
N LYS A 138 11.39 12.84 -9.80
CA LYS A 138 11.84 14.16 -9.32
C LYS A 138 11.34 15.27 -10.24
N ASP A 139 11.00 16.40 -9.63
CA ASP A 139 10.77 17.67 -10.31
C ASP A 139 12.09 18.45 -10.32
N THR A 140 12.70 18.65 -11.48
CA THR A 140 13.99 19.35 -11.60
C THR A 140 13.85 20.81 -12.01
N ASN A 141 12.64 21.25 -12.35
CA ASN A 141 12.37 22.60 -12.84
C ASN A 141 11.48 23.44 -11.90
N GLY A 142 10.84 22.82 -10.91
CA GLY A 142 10.05 23.45 -9.87
C GLY A 142 8.58 23.73 -10.24
N ASP A 143 8.04 23.09 -11.27
CA ASP A 143 6.65 23.26 -11.70
C ASP A 143 5.64 22.36 -10.95
N GLY A 144 6.12 21.54 -10.00
CA GLY A 144 5.33 20.63 -9.20
C GLY A 144 5.01 19.31 -9.90
N LYS A 145 5.66 18.99 -11.02
CA LYS A 145 5.50 17.73 -11.74
C LYS A 145 6.82 17.01 -11.91
N ALA A 146 6.78 15.67 -11.87
CA ALA A 146 7.95 14.87 -12.17
C ALA A 146 8.36 15.07 -13.63
N ASP A 147 9.59 15.54 -13.85
CA ASP A 147 10.24 15.60 -15.18
C ASP A 147 11.41 14.61 -15.29
N HIS A 148 11.85 14.04 -14.16
CA HIS A 148 12.84 12.99 -14.08
C HIS A 148 12.20 11.69 -13.59
N ARG A 149 12.50 10.59 -14.30
CA ARG A 149 12.02 9.23 -14.01
C ARG A 149 13.16 8.24 -14.14
N GLU A 150 13.53 7.57 -13.05
CA GLU A 150 14.52 6.50 -13.04
C GLU A 150 13.91 5.22 -12.45
N VAL A 151 14.17 4.06 -13.08
CA VAL A 151 13.89 2.76 -12.45
C VAL A 151 15.09 2.41 -11.56
N ILE A 152 14.91 2.43 -10.24
CA ILE A 152 16.00 2.20 -9.28
C ILE A 152 16.11 0.74 -8.83
N LEU A 153 15.01 -0.01 -8.89
CA LEU A 153 14.92 -1.44 -8.62
C LEU A 153 13.93 -2.05 -9.60
N SER A 154 14.26 -3.20 -10.19
CA SER A 154 13.41 -3.89 -11.15
C SER A 154 13.47 -5.41 -10.95
N GLY A 155 12.38 -6.09 -11.29
CA GLY A 155 12.26 -7.55 -11.23
C GLY A 155 11.43 -8.05 -10.06
N PHE A 156 10.59 -7.20 -9.46
CA PHE A 156 9.55 -7.66 -8.54
C PHE A 156 8.51 -8.50 -9.29
N GLY A 157 8.08 -9.60 -8.68
CA GLY A 157 7.04 -10.44 -9.26
C GLY A 157 5.69 -9.73 -9.32
N THR A 158 4.88 -10.05 -10.33
CA THR A 158 3.55 -9.46 -10.55
C THR A 158 2.48 -10.52 -10.79
N GLU A 159 2.72 -11.74 -10.32
CA GLU A 159 1.81 -12.88 -10.51
C GLU A 159 0.46 -12.67 -9.81
N ASP A 160 0.46 -11.92 -8.72
CA ASP A 160 -0.73 -11.46 -8.00
C ASP A 160 -0.56 -9.98 -7.63
N THR A 161 -1.39 -9.11 -8.22
CA THR A 161 -1.33 -7.66 -8.03
C THR A 161 -1.69 -7.21 -6.62
N HIS A 162 -2.27 -8.08 -5.79
CA HIS A 162 -2.48 -7.82 -4.37
C HIS A 162 -1.22 -8.08 -3.52
N HIS A 163 -0.21 -8.76 -4.08
CA HIS A 163 0.98 -9.24 -3.37
C HIS A 163 2.30 -8.59 -3.81
N ILE A 164 2.24 -7.63 -4.75
CA ILE A 164 3.38 -6.88 -5.29
C ILE A 164 4.14 -6.08 -4.22
N VAL A 165 5.28 -5.49 -4.58
CA VAL A 165 6.06 -4.67 -3.65
C VAL A 165 5.25 -3.46 -3.16
N HIS A 166 5.24 -3.18 -1.85
CA HIS A 166 4.35 -2.19 -1.23
C HIS A 166 4.89 -1.73 0.15
N THR A 167 4.15 -0.87 0.86
CA THR A 167 4.46 -0.39 2.23
C THR A 167 5.86 0.21 2.37
N PHE A 168 6.08 1.38 1.77
CA PHE A 168 7.39 2.01 1.84
C PHE A 168 7.55 2.85 3.10
N ARG A 169 8.66 2.68 3.81
CA ARG A 169 9.02 3.46 4.99
C ARG A 169 10.50 3.81 5.03
N TRP A 170 10.82 4.97 5.58
CA TRP A 170 12.17 5.24 6.07
C TRP A 170 12.36 4.55 7.41
N GLY A 171 13.46 3.82 7.56
CA GLY A 171 13.95 3.33 8.84
C GLY A 171 14.78 4.39 9.56
N PRO A 172 14.94 4.28 10.90
CA PRO A 172 15.74 5.20 11.70
C PRO A 172 17.23 5.28 11.27
N GLU A 173 17.71 4.28 10.54
CA GLU A 173 19.06 4.19 9.97
C GLU A 173 19.23 4.87 8.59
N GLY A 174 18.16 5.51 8.08
CA GLY A 174 18.15 6.15 6.76
C GLY A 174 18.05 5.16 5.60
N MET A 175 17.62 3.91 5.84
CA MET A 175 17.33 2.94 4.78
C MET A 175 15.84 2.95 4.42
N MET A 176 15.53 2.63 3.18
CA MET A 176 14.16 2.37 2.76
C MET A 176 13.79 0.93 3.09
N TRP A 177 12.60 0.74 3.62
CA TRP A 177 11.99 -0.56 3.90
C TRP A 177 10.82 -0.77 2.96
N LEU A 178 10.77 -1.95 2.34
CA LEU A 178 9.73 -2.33 1.38
C LEU A 178 9.21 -3.72 1.72
N ASN A 179 7.91 -3.92 1.61
CA ASN A 179 7.27 -5.19 1.87
C ASN A 179 6.90 -5.89 0.55
N GLN A 180 6.84 -7.21 0.60
CA GLN A 180 6.34 -8.06 -0.48
C GLN A 180 5.56 -9.22 0.14
N SER A 181 4.50 -9.65 -0.51
CA SER A 181 3.62 -10.71 0.00
C SER A 181 3.87 -12.07 -0.69
N ILE A 182 3.17 -13.12 -0.25
CA ILE A 182 3.55 -14.52 -0.50
C ILE A 182 3.43 -15.04 -1.95
N TYR A 183 2.55 -14.47 -2.79
CA TYR A 183 2.20 -15.09 -4.08
C TYR A 183 3.04 -14.63 -5.27
N ILE A 184 4.14 -13.91 -5.04
CA ILE A 184 5.01 -13.42 -6.12
C ILE A 184 6.46 -13.90 -5.99
N HIS A 185 7.16 -13.98 -7.12
CA HIS A 185 8.55 -14.45 -7.19
C HIS A 185 9.48 -13.36 -7.72
N THR A 186 10.08 -12.61 -6.79
CA THR A 186 10.99 -11.52 -7.13
C THR A 186 12.39 -12.02 -7.44
N HIS A 187 12.90 -11.54 -8.57
CA HIS A 187 14.26 -11.71 -9.06
C HIS A 187 14.86 -10.33 -9.29
N LEU A 188 15.26 -9.70 -8.21
CA LEU A 188 15.75 -8.33 -8.23
C LEU A 188 17.16 -8.27 -8.79
N ASP A 189 17.32 -7.56 -9.91
CA ASP A 189 18.64 -7.27 -10.47
C ASP A 189 19.25 -6.06 -9.76
N THR A 190 20.49 -6.19 -9.29
CA THR A 190 21.17 -5.14 -8.53
C THR A 190 22.62 -5.02 -8.98
N PRO A 191 23.27 -3.86 -8.77
CA PRO A 191 24.72 -3.72 -8.98
C PRO A 191 25.59 -4.72 -8.19
N TYR A 192 25.02 -5.38 -7.17
CA TYR A 192 25.68 -6.37 -6.32
C TYR A 192 25.27 -7.81 -6.64
N GLY A 193 24.67 -8.02 -7.83
CA GLY A 193 24.15 -9.30 -8.29
C GLY A 193 22.69 -9.55 -7.88
N ILE A 194 22.15 -10.66 -8.35
CA ILE A 194 20.73 -10.99 -8.20
C ILE A 194 20.38 -11.23 -6.73
N ARG A 195 19.25 -10.68 -6.28
CA ARG A 195 18.60 -11.02 -5.00
C ARG A 195 17.24 -11.64 -5.27
N ARG A 196 16.92 -12.72 -4.54
CA ARG A 196 15.69 -13.48 -4.73
C ARG A 196 14.85 -13.53 -3.46
N LEU A 197 13.58 -13.24 -3.62
CA LEU A 197 12.54 -13.52 -2.64
C LEU A 197 11.36 -14.18 -3.35
N LEU A 198 11.23 -15.48 -3.10
CA LEU A 198 10.27 -16.38 -3.74
C LEU A 198 9.09 -16.64 -2.78
N GLY A 199 8.45 -15.56 -2.34
CA GLY A 199 7.46 -15.57 -1.26
C GLY A 199 7.36 -14.22 -0.56
N GLY A 200 6.79 -14.18 0.64
CA GLY A 200 6.56 -12.93 1.36
C GLY A 200 7.68 -12.62 2.36
N GLY A 201 7.93 -11.33 2.55
CA GLY A 201 9.04 -10.85 3.34
C GLY A 201 9.21 -9.33 3.27
N MET A 202 10.35 -8.88 3.79
CA MET A 202 10.74 -7.47 3.79
C MET A 202 12.11 -7.31 3.16
N TRP A 203 12.24 -6.25 2.40
CA TRP A 203 13.47 -5.76 1.79
C TRP A 203 13.94 -4.54 2.54
N HIS A 204 15.25 -4.34 2.55
CA HIS A 204 15.82 -3.04 2.87
C HIS A 204 16.68 -2.54 1.70
N TYR A 205 16.61 -1.25 1.42
CA TYR A 205 17.31 -0.61 0.32
C TYR A 205 18.03 0.64 0.81
N ARG A 206 19.30 0.78 0.42
CA ARG A 206 20.12 1.96 0.67
C ARG A 206 20.29 2.75 -0.62
N PRO A 207 19.67 3.94 -0.76
CA PRO A 207 19.76 4.75 -1.97
C PRO A 207 21.20 5.11 -2.38
N GLU A 208 22.04 5.52 -1.43
CA GLU A 208 23.38 6.05 -1.73
C GLU A 208 24.30 4.99 -2.33
N THR A 209 24.12 3.73 -1.92
CA THR A 209 24.91 2.61 -2.44
C THR A 209 24.14 1.77 -3.45
N ARG A 210 22.85 2.04 -3.69
CA ARG A 210 21.91 1.21 -4.46
C ARG A 210 21.90 -0.26 -4.01
N ARG A 211 22.09 -0.50 -2.71
CA ARG A 211 22.19 -1.88 -2.17
C ARG A 211 20.83 -2.29 -1.65
N SER A 212 20.30 -3.39 -2.20
CA SER A 212 19.07 -4.03 -1.73
C SER A 212 19.39 -5.43 -1.21
N GLU A 213 18.81 -5.81 -0.07
CA GLU A 213 18.88 -7.17 0.46
C GLU A 213 17.54 -7.59 1.06
N VAL A 214 17.32 -8.90 1.18
CA VAL A 214 16.17 -9.44 1.91
C VAL A 214 16.48 -9.43 3.40
N PHE A 215 15.72 -8.67 4.17
CA PHE A 215 15.87 -8.58 5.62
C PHE A 215 15.11 -9.70 6.34
N MET A 216 13.85 -9.92 5.95
CA MET A 216 12.95 -10.89 6.59
C MET A 216 12.22 -11.74 5.54
N LYS A 217 11.92 -12.98 5.88
CA LYS A 217 11.15 -13.93 5.06
C LYS A 217 10.05 -14.58 5.89
N GLY A 218 9.03 -15.10 5.21
CA GLY A 218 7.96 -15.90 5.82
C GLY A 218 6.70 -15.12 6.16
N LEU A 219 6.57 -13.88 5.66
CA LEU A 219 5.35 -13.10 5.81
C LEU A 219 4.32 -13.54 4.76
N VAL A 220 3.03 -13.40 5.06
CA VAL A 220 1.94 -13.82 4.15
C VAL A 220 1.44 -12.64 3.32
N ASN A 221 0.91 -11.61 3.97
CA ASN A 221 0.42 -10.40 3.31
C ASN A 221 0.67 -9.14 4.17
N PRO A 222 1.95 -8.76 4.39
CA PRO A 222 2.30 -7.73 5.36
C PRO A 222 2.11 -6.29 4.82
N TRP A 223 0.88 -5.77 4.81
CA TRP A 223 0.57 -4.38 4.39
C TRP A 223 0.93 -3.30 5.43
N GLY A 224 1.71 -3.64 6.45
CA GLY A 224 2.10 -2.70 7.49
C GLY A 224 3.28 -3.19 8.31
N HIS A 225 4.12 -2.24 8.72
CA HIS A 225 5.13 -2.38 9.75
C HIS A 225 5.37 -1.01 10.40
N ALA A 226 5.96 -0.99 11.60
CA ALA A 226 6.30 0.22 12.32
C ALA A 226 7.63 0.02 13.06
N PHE A 227 8.35 1.13 13.28
CA PHE A 227 9.51 1.21 14.16
C PHE A 227 9.07 1.84 15.49
N ASP A 228 9.66 1.41 16.60
CA ASP A 228 9.44 1.94 17.94
C ASP A 228 10.44 3.03 18.34
#